data_AF-A0A1G0UYX0-F1
#
_entry.id   AF-A0A1G0UYX0-F1
#
_cell.length_a   1.000
_cell.length_b   1.000
_cell.length_c   1.000
_cell.angle_alpha   90.00
_cell.angle_beta   90.00
_cell.angle_gamma   90.00
#
_symmetry.space_group_name_H-M   'P 1'
#
loop_
_entity.id
_entity.type
_entity.pdbx_description
1 polymer ?
#
loop_
_entity_poly.entity_id
_entity_poly.type
_entity_poly.pdbx_seq_one_letter_code
_entity_poly.pdbx_strand_id
1 'polypeptide(L)'
;MGTIIQDKKRIEAIAVQCAKNLLQDDLSMVLYDVTTLYFETFKSDELRKEGFSKDNKPQQPQIVIGLLVTREGFPLGYEVFAGNTFEGKTMLNVLQSFIKQHGVNKPIVVADAAMLSHKNIEELQRQELFYIVGARLGNTAGAIIKEAVTKLRQQDGSSARVKTTSGDLIVEFSGKRYRKDKYEMEKLVERAKQIVENKLAVKNVKFVKHKSKSKDYKLNDELIDKAKLLLGMKGYYTNVSETVFSDKEIIDRYHDLWHVEHSFRIAKSDLASRPIFHYSEQAIASHILICFTALMIAKYLESLTKLSLRQIIDAIWQIKEVLLLNTLTDTSFTIRSDFSLLAKDILRKIDPNLSY
;
A
#
# COMPACT_ATOMS: atom_id res chain seq x y z
N MET A 1 24.03 -10.25 25.07
CA MET A 1 22.97 -10.95 24.32
C MET A 1 22.70 -10.15 23.05
N GLY A 2 22.78 -10.77 21.88
CA GLY A 2 22.44 -10.11 20.61
C GLY A 2 20.98 -9.70 20.59
N THR A 3 20.69 -8.54 20.05
CA THR A 3 19.34 -8.00 19.96
C THR A 3 18.74 -8.47 18.64
N ILE A 4 17.50 -8.97 18.63
CA ILE A 4 16.86 -9.56 17.42
C ILE A 4 16.91 -8.64 16.19
N ILE A 5 16.99 -7.32 16.41
CA ILE A 5 17.13 -6.31 15.36
C ILE A 5 18.39 -6.50 14.49
N GLN A 6 19.45 -7.12 15.02
CA GLN A 6 20.67 -7.44 14.28
C GLN A 6 20.40 -8.43 13.14
N ASP A 7 19.35 -9.24 13.25
CA ASP A 7 18.93 -10.20 12.23
C ASP A 7 18.07 -9.57 11.12
N LYS A 8 17.70 -8.28 11.17
CA LYS A 8 16.85 -7.62 10.14
C LYS A 8 17.33 -7.95 8.72
N LYS A 9 18.61 -7.69 8.41
CA LYS A 9 19.17 -7.92 7.07
C LYS A 9 19.16 -9.39 6.67
N ARG A 10 19.36 -10.30 7.63
CA ARG A 10 19.33 -11.74 7.41
C ARG A 10 17.90 -12.20 7.10
N ILE A 11 16.91 -11.70 7.84
CA ILE A 11 15.49 -12.02 7.63
C ILE A 11 15.02 -11.50 6.27
N GLU A 12 15.39 -10.28 5.88
CA GLU A 12 15.08 -9.74 4.54
C GLU A 12 15.75 -10.55 3.43
N ALA A 13 17.00 -11.00 3.63
CA ALA A 13 17.66 -11.90 2.67
C ALA A 13 16.93 -13.25 2.54
N ILE A 14 16.44 -13.83 3.64
CA ILE A 14 15.61 -15.04 3.63
C ILE A 14 14.29 -14.76 2.89
N ALA A 15 13.67 -13.60 3.09
CA ALA A 15 12.44 -13.22 2.38
C ALA A 15 12.66 -13.21 0.86
N VAL A 16 13.73 -12.57 0.39
CA VAL A 16 14.08 -12.54 -1.04
C VAL A 16 14.37 -13.95 -1.58
N GLN A 17 15.09 -14.78 -0.83
CA GLN A 17 15.35 -16.17 -1.23
C GLN A 17 14.06 -17.00 -1.28
N CYS A 18 13.15 -16.82 -0.32
CA CYS A 18 11.84 -17.47 -0.30
C CYS A 18 11.01 -17.07 -1.53
N ALA A 19 10.95 -15.77 -1.84
CA ALA A 19 10.26 -15.26 -3.02
C ALA A 19 10.79 -15.90 -4.32
N LYS A 20 12.11 -15.93 -4.50
CA LYS A 20 12.74 -16.52 -5.70
C LYS A 20 12.59 -18.04 -5.77
N ASN A 21 12.92 -18.75 -4.69
CA ASN A 21 13.11 -20.20 -4.73
C ASN A 21 11.82 -20.98 -4.43
N LEU A 22 10.98 -20.47 -3.51
CA LEU A 22 9.78 -21.17 -3.08
C LEU A 22 8.53 -20.64 -3.78
N LEU A 23 8.46 -19.32 -4.01
CA LEU A 23 7.32 -18.71 -4.70
C LEU A 23 7.56 -18.53 -6.21
N GLN A 24 8.77 -18.81 -6.70
CA GLN A 24 9.15 -18.71 -8.11
C GLN A 24 8.90 -17.30 -8.68
N ASP A 25 9.04 -16.26 -7.85
CA ASP A 25 8.90 -14.87 -8.24
C ASP A 25 10.24 -14.34 -8.80
N ASP A 26 10.20 -13.76 -9.99
CA ASP A 26 11.38 -13.23 -10.68
C ASP A 26 11.80 -11.84 -10.19
N LEU A 27 11.01 -11.23 -9.31
CA LEU A 27 11.16 -9.87 -8.79
C LEU A 27 11.25 -8.81 -9.90
N SER A 28 10.67 -9.07 -11.07
CA SER A 28 10.59 -8.09 -12.16
C SER A 28 9.68 -6.90 -11.83
N MET A 29 8.79 -7.07 -10.85
CA MET A 29 7.89 -6.04 -10.35
C MET A 29 7.77 -6.10 -8.83
N VAL A 30 7.78 -4.94 -8.21
CA VAL A 30 7.62 -4.78 -6.76
C VAL A 30 6.58 -3.71 -6.45
N LEU A 31 5.80 -3.94 -5.41
CA LEU A 31 4.83 -2.96 -4.91
C LEU A 31 5.41 -2.26 -3.70
N TYR A 32 5.20 -0.96 -3.62
CA TYR A 32 5.60 -0.16 -2.46
C TYR A 32 4.46 0.73 -2.00
N ASP A 33 4.14 0.62 -0.71
CA ASP A 33 3.26 1.54 -0.02
C ASP A 33 3.76 1.74 1.41
N VAL A 34 3.21 2.73 2.09
CA VAL A 34 3.53 3.07 3.47
C VAL A 34 2.27 3.04 4.30
N THR A 35 2.39 2.67 5.57
CA THR A 35 1.33 2.86 6.55
C THR A 35 1.84 3.66 7.72
N THR A 36 0.93 4.32 8.42
CA THR A 36 1.20 4.85 9.75
C THR A 36 0.82 3.83 10.82
N LEU A 37 1.57 3.80 11.92
CA LEU A 37 1.18 3.14 13.16
C LEU A 37 1.24 4.15 14.29
N TYR A 38 0.14 4.28 15.03
CA TYR A 38 0.02 5.22 16.14
C TYR A 38 0.37 4.56 17.48
N PHE A 39 0.71 5.40 18.45
CA PHE A 39 1.03 4.99 19.82
C PHE A 39 -0.01 5.59 20.78
N GLU A 40 -0.40 4.84 21.81
CA GLU A 40 -1.27 5.33 22.89
C GLU A 40 -0.48 6.21 23.87
N THR A 41 0.07 7.30 23.36
CA THR A 41 0.82 8.33 24.09
C THR A 41 0.55 9.68 23.45
N PHE A 42 0.86 10.76 24.17
CA PHE A 42 0.81 12.14 23.67
C PHE A 42 2.19 12.80 23.70
N LYS A 43 3.24 12.03 24.00
CA LYS A 43 4.63 12.51 24.03
C LYS A 43 5.35 12.08 22.77
N SER A 44 5.75 13.06 21.97
CA SER A 44 6.62 12.84 20.80
C SER A 44 8.09 12.67 21.23
N ASP A 45 8.86 11.93 20.45
CA ASP A 45 10.32 11.83 20.52
C ASP A 45 10.94 11.94 19.13
N GLU A 46 12.17 11.50 18.90
CA GLU A 46 12.83 11.60 17.58
C GLU A 46 12.14 10.77 16.50
N LEU A 47 11.64 9.58 16.85
CA LEU A 47 11.01 8.64 15.93
C LEU A 47 9.47 8.80 15.94
N ARG A 48 8.87 8.83 17.12
CA ARG A 48 7.43 8.98 17.31
C ARG A 48 7.07 10.45 17.21
N LYS A 49 6.52 10.86 16.07
CA LYS A 49 6.13 12.25 15.80
C LYS A 49 4.67 12.31 15.38
N GLU A 50 3.98 13.39 15.73
CA GLU A 50 2.68 13.71 15.15
C GLU A 50 2.81 13.95 13.65
N GLY A 51 1.88 13.42 12.88
CA GLY A 51 1.90 13.44 11.42
C GLY A 51 0.57 13.02 10.82
N PHE A 52 0.56 12.80 9.51
CA PHE A 52 -0.64 12.31 8.83
C PHE A 52 -1.03 10.94 9.40
N SER A 53 -2.28 10.78 9.83
CA SER A 53 -2.76 9.53 10.43
C SER A 53 -3.69 8.78 9.48
N LYS A 54 -3.28 7.59 9.02
CA LYS A 54 -4.18 6.67 8.32
C LYS A 54 -5.22 6.03 9.25
N ASP A 55 -5.06 6.17 10.57
CA ASP A 55 -5.96 5.64 11.60
C ASP A 55 -6.84 6.74 12.25
N ASN A 56 -6.85 7.96 11.68
CA ASN A 56 -7.60 9.12 12.19
C ASN A 56 -7.26 9.51 13.65
N LYS A 57 -5.97 9.37 14.02
CA LYS A 57 -5.40 9.75 15.32
C LYS A 57 -4.31 10.83 15.16
N PRO A 58 -4.62 12.01 14.59
CA PRO A 58 -3.60 13.00 14.24
C PRO A 58 -2.87 13.61 15.45
N GLN A 59 -3.50 13.60 16.64
CA GLN A 59 -2.92 14.13 17.89
C GLN A 59 -2.05 13.11 18.64
N GLN A 60 -1.97 11.87 18.15
CA GLN A 60 -1.11 10.85 18.74
C GLN A 60 0.18 10.78 17.91
N PRO A 61 1.36 10.65 18.54
CA PRO A 61 2.60 10.36 17.85
C PRO A 61 2.52 9.03 17.09
N GLN A 62 3.20 8.98 15.95
CA GLN A 62 3.15 7.87 15.02
C GLN A 62 4.55 7.54 14.50
N ILE A 63 4.65 6.39 13.86
CA ILE A 63 5.73 6.05 12.93
C ILE A 63 5.15 5.78 11.55
N VAL A 64 5.97 5.95 10.52
CA VAL A 64 5.65 5.55 9.16
C VAL A 64 6.42 4.27 8.85
N ILE A 65 5.75 3.25 8.33
CA ILE A 65 6.38 2.00 7.88
C ILE A 65 6.21 1.91 6.38
N GLY A 66 7.33 1.90 5.65
CA GLY A 66 7.35 1.53 4.23
C GLY A 66 7.52 0.03 4.08
N LEU A 67 6.73 -0.59 3.22
CA LEU A 67 6.78 -2.02 2.96
C LEU A 67 6.99 -2.26 1.46
N LEU A 68 8.01 -3.06 1.14
CA LEU A 68 8.27 -3.55 -0.21
C LEU A 68 7.78 -4.99 -0.29
N VAL A 69 6.93 -5.28 -1.28
CA VAL A 69 6.36 -6.62 -1.48
C VAL A 69 6.46 -7.06 -2.94
N THR A 70 6.35 -8.36 -3.19
CA THR A 70 6.15 -8.91 -4.54
C THR A 70 4.79 -8.50 -5.11
N ARG A 71 4.55 -8.77 -6.40
CA ARG A 71 3.25 -8.55 -7.04
C ARG A 71 2.07 -9.19 -6.29
N GLU A 72 2.28 -10.38 -5.73
CA GLU A 72 1.26 -11.13 -4.97
C GLU A 72 1.17 -10.71 -3.48
N GLY A 73 1.96 -9.71 -3.07
CA GLY A 73 1.96 -9.15 -1.73
C GLY A 73 2.86 -9.86 -0.72
N PHE A 74 3.78 -10.73 -1.15
CA PHE A 74 4.75 -11.35 -0.25
C PHE A 74 5.80 -10.33 0.21
N PRO A 75 6.04 -10.12 1.51
CA PRO A 75 6.95 -9.10 2.01
C PRO A 75 8.41 -9.40 1.70
N LEU A 76 9.13 -8.41 1.15
CA LEU A 76 10.53 -8.49 0.74
C LEU A 76 11.45 -7.69 1.67
N GLY A 77 10.97 -6.56 2.18
CA GLY A 77 11.71 -5.72 3.10
C GLY A 77 10.86 -4.58 3.65
N TYR A 78 11.31 -3.95 4.72
CA TYR A 78 10.60 -2.83 5.32
C TYR A 78 11.56 -1.77 5.87
N GLU A 79 11.05 -0.55 6.02
CA GLU A 79 11.78 0.52 6.69
C GLU A 79 10.88 1.34 7.58
N VAL A 80 11.41 1.76 8.73
CA VAL A 80 10.70 2.55 9.72
C VAL A 80 11.20 3.98 9.66
N PHE A 81 10.29 4.93 9.56
CA PHE A 81 10.56 6.35 9.50
C PHE A 81 9.81 7.09 10.61
N ALA A 82 10.27 8.30 10.91
CA ALA A 82 9.60 9.16 11.87
C ALA A 82 8.17 9.50 11.41
N GLY A 83 7.23 9.65 12.35
CA GLY A 83 5.80 9.83 12.04
C GLY A 83 5.42 11.03 11.17
N ASN A 84 6.27 12.06 11.14
CA ASN A 84 6.11 13.25 10.30
C ASN A 84 6.80 13.14 8.93
N THR A 85 7.36 11.98 8.60
CA THR A 85 8.06 11.76 7.32
C THR A 85 7.06 11.80 6.17
N PHE A 86 7.31 12.68 5.19
CA PHE A 86 6.53 12.73 3.97
C PHE A 86 6.75 11.46 3.14
N GLU A 87 5.67 10.80 2.72
CA GLU A 87 5.69 9.52 1.98
C GLU A 87 6.57 9.58 0.71
N GLY A 88 6.62 10.73 0.04
CA GLY A 88 7.50 10.90 -1.12
C GLY A 88 8.99 10.87 -0.82
N LYS A 89 9.45 10.80 0.43
CA LYS A 89 10.88 10.66 0.76
C LYS A 89 11.30 9.22 1.08
N THR A 90 10.36 8.27 1.12
CA THR A 90 10.63 6.93 1.67
C THR A 90 10.99 5.92 0.58
N MET A 91 10.29 5.95 -0.56
CA MET A 91 10.37 4.90 -1.59
C MET A 91 11.76 4.74 -2.22
N LEU A 92 12.37 5.83 -2.69
CA LEU A 92 13.62 5.76 -3.48
C LEU A 92 14.76 5.11 -2.70
N ASN A 93 14.96 5.51 -1.44
CA ASN A 93 16.03 4.98 -0.61
C ASN A 93 15.82 3.48 -0.33
N VAL A 94 14.59 3.07 -0.04
CA VAL A 94 14.25 1.66 0.20
C VAL A 94 14.49 0.83 -1.05
N LEU A 95 14.00 1.30 -2.21
CA LEU A 95 14.16 0.61 -3.49
C LEU A 95 15.64 0.46 -3.88
N GLN A 96 16.44 1.52 -3.75
CA GLN A 96 17.86 1.48 -4.04
C GLN A 96 18.63 0.54 -3.10
N SER A 97 18.33 0.60 -1.80
CA SER A 97 18.93 -0.30 -0.83
C SER A 97 18.60 -1.76 -1.15
N PHE A 98 17.34 -2.04 -1.49
CA PHE A 98 16.88 -3.36 -1.89
C PHE A 98 17.60 -3.88 -3.13
N ILE A 99 17.64 -3.10 -4.20
CA ILE A 99 18.33 -3.45 -5.46
C ILE A 99 19.80 -3.76 -5.18
N LYS A 100 20.49 -2.89 -4.44
CA LYS A 100 21.92 -3.04 -4.11
C LYS A 100 22.19 -4.25 -3.23
N GLN A 101 21.38 -4.46 -2.19
CA GLN A 101 21.59 -5.51 -1.20
C GLN A 101 21.32 -6.91 -1.75
N HIS A 102 20.37 -7.04 -2.70
CA HIS A 102 19.90 -8.33 -3.18
C HIS A 102 20.22 -8.62 -4.65
N GLY A 103 20.91 -7.70 -5.34
CA GLY A 103 21.31 -7.86 -6.74
C GLY A 103 20.12 -8.04 -7.68
N VAL A 104 19.01 -7.36 -7.42
CA VAL A 104 17.79 -7.44 -8.25
C VAL A 104 17.95 -6.53 -9.47
N ASN A 105 17.66 -7.05 -10.66
CA ASN A 105 17.84 -6.29 -11.90
C ASN A 105 16.67 -5.32 -12.14
N LYS A 106 16.83 -4.05 -11.72
CA LYS A 106 15.96 -2.90 -12.04
C LYS A 106 14.46 -3.25 -12.15
N PRO A 107 13.81 -3.61 -11.02
CA PRO A 107 12.41 -3.98 -11.02
C PRO A 107 11.51 -2.80 -11.41
N ILE A 108 10.33 -3.09 -11.95
CA ILE A 108 9.25 -2.10 -12.10
C ILE A 108 8.67 -1.84 -10.73
N VAL A 109 8.80 -0.61 -10.23
CA VAL A 109 8.19 -0.21 -8.96
C VAL A 109 6.77 0.30 -9.21
N VAL A 110 5.80 -0.22 -8.46
CA VAL A 110 4.43 0.27 -8.46
C VAL A 110 4.13 0.92 -7.13
N ALA A 111 3.65 2.17 -7.16
CA ALA A 111 3.41 2.98 -5.95
C ALA A 111 2.24 3.97 -6.12
N ASP A 112 1.73 4.49 -5.00
CA ASP A 112 0.68 5.51 -5.04
C ASP A 112 1.19 6.85 -5.58
N ALA A 113 0.28 7.61 -6.19
CA ALA A 113 0.52 8.97 -6.67
C ALA A 113 1.09 9.92 -5.60
N ALA A 114 0.74 9.71 -4.32
CA ALA A 114 1.24 10.51 -3.21
C ALA A 114 2.75 10.38 -2.98
N MET A 115 3.35 9.27 -3.41
CA MET A 115 4.76 8.97 -3.18
C MET A 115 5.69 9.50 -4.27
N LEU A 116 5.15 9.98 -5.40
CA LEU A 116 5.98 10.50 -6.48
C LEU A 116 5.84 12.02 -6.65
N SER A 117 6.82 12.73 -6.09
CA SER A 117 7.13 14.10 -6.48
C SER A 117 7.80 14.13 -7.87
N HIS A 118 7.79 15.28 -8.53
CA HIS A 118 8.55 15.47 -9.79
C HIS A 118 10.02 15.07 -9.65
N LYS A 119 10.65 15.47 -8.53
CA LYS A 119 12.03 15.09 -8.20
C LYS A 119 12.22 13.58 -8.12
N ASN A 120 11.25 12.85 -7.58
CA ASN A 120 11.37 11.38 -7.50
C ASN A 120 11.27 10.73 -8.88
N ILE A 121 10.40 11.23 -9.74
CA ILE A 121 10.25 10.74 -11.12
C ILE A 121 11.54 10.99 -11.91
N GLU A 122 12.11 12.20 -11.80
CA GLU A 122 13.40 12.53 -12.41
C GLU A 122 14.52 11.61 -11.92
N GLU A 123 14.55 11.31 -10.62
CA GLU A 123 15.54 10.39 -10.05
C GLU A 123 15.35 8.94 -10.55
N LEU A 124 14.12 8.45 -10.62
CA LEU A 124 13.82 7.13 -11.19
C LEU A 124 14.28 7.05 -12.65
N GLN A 125 13.99 8.06 -13.46
CA GLN A 125 14.42 8.13 -14.85
C GLN A 125 15.95 8.20 -14.97
N ARG A 126 16.61 9.00 -14.13
CA ARG A 126 18.08 9.12 -14.09
C ARG A 126 18.77 7.79 -13.78
N GLN A 127 18.16 6.98 -12.92
CA GLN A 127 18.67 5.65 -12.57
C GLN A 127 18.19 4.54 -13.52
N GLU A 128 17.44 4.92 -14.56
CA GLU A 128 16.84 4.00 -15.52
C GLU A 128 15.98 2.93 -14.84
N LEU A 129 15.29 3.30 -13.76
CA LEU A 129 14.32 2.45 -13.07
C LEU A 129 12.95 2.60 -13.70
N PHE A 130 12.23 1.49 -13.82
CA PHE A 130 10.89 1.47 -14.35
C PHE A 130 9.85 1.72 -13.26
N TYR A 131 8.78 2.44 -13.58
CA TYR A 131 7.72 2.71 -12.63
C TYR A 131 6.32 2.69 -13.22
N ILE A 132 5.34 2.40 -12.37
CA ILE A 132 3.91 2.60 -12.64
C ILE A 132 3.31 3.30 -11.41
N VAL A 133 2.74 4.47 -11.59
CA VAL A 133 2.12 5.21 -10.48
C VAL A 133 0.81 5.87 -10.87
N GLY A 134 -0.01 6.17 -9.88
CA GLY A 134 -1.22 6.96 -10.10
C GLY A 134 -0.88 8.39 -10.51
N ALA A 135 -1.66 8.97 -11.42
CA ALA A 135 -1.53 10.36 -11.83
C ALA A 135 -2.57 11.23 -11.11
N ARG A 136 -2.12 12.37 -10.58
CA ARG A 136 -3.00 13.44 -10.10
C ARG A 136 -3.42 14.31 -11.29
N LEU A 137 -4.43 13.86 -12.05
CA LEU A 137 -4.91 14.55 -13.27
C LEU A 137 -5.27 16.03 -13.03
N GLY A 138 -5.71 16.38 -11.82
CA GLY A 138 -5.98 17.77 -11.43
C GLY A 138 -4.75 18.69 -11.47
N ASN A 139 -3.54 18.15 -11.38
CA ASN A 139 -2.27 18.89 -11.43
C ASN A 139 -1.62 18.84 -12.81
N THR A 140 -2.11 17.99 -13.71
CA THR A 140 -1.59 17.89 -15.08
C THR A 140 -1.99 19.10 -15.92
N ALA A 141 -1.14 19.47 -16.88
CA ALA A 141 -1.39 20.56 -17.82
C ALA A 141 -2.67 20.30 -18.63
N GLY A 142 -3.51 21.34 -18.78
CA GLY A 142 -4.82 21.21 -19.44
C GLY A 142 -4.73 20.74 -20.91
N ALA A 143 -3.65 21.07 -21.61
CA ALA A 143 -3.41 20.62 -22.99
C ALA A 143 -3.25 19.09 -23.07
N ILE A 144 -2.45 18.49 -22.18
CA ILE A 144 -2.23 17.04 -22.11
C ILE A 144 -3.53 16.31 -21.79
N ILE A 145 -4.32 16.84 -20.84
CA ILE A 145 -5.63 16.28 -20.51
C ILE A 145 -6.56 16.34 -21.73
N LYS A 146 -6.66 17.48 -22.41
CA LYS A 146 -7.51 17.61 -23.61
C LYS A 146 -7.09 16.64 -24.71
N GLU A 147 -5.78 16.44 -24.92
CA GLU A 147 -5.28 15.45 -25.86
C GLU A 147 -5.71 14.03 -25.48
N ALA A 148 -5.53 13.63 -24.22
CA ALA A 148 -5.95 12.33 -23.73
C ALA A 148 -7.47 12.13 -23.89
N VAL A 149 -8.28 13.13 -23.55
CA VAL A 149 -9.74 13.10 -23.71
C VAL A 149 -10.16 12.98 -25.17
N THR A 150 -9.45 13.63 -26.09
CA THR A 150 -9.74 13.54 -27.53
C THR A 150 -9.46 12.13 -28.07
N LYS A 151 -8.42 11.47 -27.54
CA LYS A 151 -8.07 10.09 -27.89
C LYS A 151 -9.01 9.05 -27.25
N LEU A 152 -9.61 9.37 -26.10
CA LEU A 152 -10.56 8.51 -25.41
C LEU A 152 -11.90 8.44 -26.18
N ARG A 153 -12.29 7.23 -26.58
CA ARG A 153 -13.52 6.98 -27.36
C ARG A 153 -14.81 7.04 -26.53
N GLN A 154 -14.77 7.63 -25.33
CA GLN A 154 -15.87 7.67 -24.34
C GLN A 154 -16.58 6.33 -24.09
N GLN A 155 -15.87 5.22 -24.30
CA GLN A 155 -16.36 3.88 -23.99
C GLN A 155 -15.82 3.44 -22.63
N ASP A 156 -16.62 2.74 -21.85
CA ASP A 156 -16.21 2.22 -20.54
C ASP A 156 -15.03 1.27 -20.70
N GLY A 157 -13.97 1.47 -19.90
CA GLY A 157 -12.72 0.71 -20.00
C GLY A 157 -11.81 1.12 -21.15
N SER A 158 -12.14 2.18 -21.91
CA SER A 158 -11.20 2.73 -22.89
C SER A 158 -10.03 3.44 -22.22
N SER A 159 -8.85 3.30 -22.82
CA SER A 159 -7.62 3.97 -22.39
C SER A 159 -7.03 4.82 -23.52
N ALA A 160 -6.22 5.81 -23.15
CA ALA A 160 -5.41 6.58 -24.07
C ALA A 160 -4.05 6.90 -23.46
N ARG A 161 -2.99 6.75 -24.27
CA ARG A 161 -1.61 7.08 -23.91
C ARG A 161 -1.15 8.40 -24.54
N VAL A 162 -0.54 9.26 -23.72
CA VAL A 162 0.00 10.56 -24.12
C VAL A 162 1.39 10.75 -23.51
N LYS A 163 2.37 11.18 -24.31
CA LYS A 163 3.74 11.40 -23.83
C LYS A 163 3.83 12.66 -22.97
N THR A 164 4.57 12.59 -21.86
CA THR A 164 4.84 13.74 -20.99
C THR A 164 6.30 13.78 -20.54
N THR A 165 6.70 14.82 -19.83
CA THR A 165 8.04 14.91 -19.22
C THR A 165 8.24 13.87 -18.11
N SER A 166 7.17 13.51 -17.41
CA SER A 166 7.13 12.51 -16.34
C SER A 166 6.85 11.09 -16.85
N GLY A 167 7.25 10.77 -18.09
CA GLY A 167 6.90 9.52 -18.77
C GLY A 167 5.57 9.59 -19.51
N ASP A 168 5.07 8.44 -19.95
CA ASP A 168 3.77 8.32 -20.61
C ASP A 168 2.65 8.43 -19.57
N LEU A 169 1.66 9.28 -19.86
CA LEU A 169 0.39 9.37 -19.14
C LEU A 169 -0.63 8.46 -19.84
N ILE A 170 -1.06 7.42 -19.14
CA ILE A 170 -2.19 6.58 -19.54
C ILE A 170 -3.42 7.07 -18.81
N VAL A 171 -4.50 7.36 -19.52
CA VAL A 171 -5.79 7.77 -18.94
C VAL A 171 -6.82 6.72 -19.26
N GLU A 172 -7.51 6.22 -18.25
CA GLU A 172 -8.62 5.26 -18.35
C GLU A 172 -9.93 5.97 -18.03
N PHE A 173 -10.99 5.66 -18.79
CA PHE A 173 -12.35 6.07 -18.49
C PHE A 173 -13.17 4.93 -17.86
N SER A 174 -13.83 5.23 -16.73
CA SER A 174 -14.80 4.33 -16.10
C SER A 174 -16.15 5.00 -15.89
N GLY A 175 -17.21 4.42 -16.43
CA GLY A 175 -18.60 4.86 -16.28
C GLY A 175 -19.10 4.74 -14.84
N LYS A 176 -18.65 3.72 -14.09
CA LYS A 176 -18.94 3.61 -12.64
C LYS A 176 -18.32 4.77 -11.87
N ARG A 177 -17.05 5.09 -12.16
CA ARG A 177 -16.35 6.21 -11.54
C ARG A 177 -16.99 7.54 -11.95
N TYR A 178 -17.37 7.71 -13.22
CA TYR A 178 -18.07 8.90 -13.72
C TYR A 178 -19.33 9.21 -12.90
N ARG A 179 -20.20 8.22 -12.66
CA ARG A 179 -21.43 8.42 -11.88
C ARG A 179 -21.12 8.87 -10.44
N LYS A 180 -20.13 8.25 -9.80
CA LYS A 180 -19.70 8.60 -8.44
C LYS A 180 -19.11 10.01 -8.38
N ASP A 181 -18.13 10.30 -9.24
CA ASP A 181 -17.45 11.58 -9.30
C ASP A 181 -18.42 12.72 -9.61
N LYS A 182 -19.36 12.48 -10.54
CA LYS A 182 -20.40 13.45 -10.91
C LYS A 182 -21.27 13.80 -9.71
N TYR A 183 -21.76 12.79 -9.00
CA TYR A 183 -22.57 12.99 -7.79
C TYR A 183 -21.81 13.77 -6.71
N GLU A 184 -20.55 13.39 -6.44
CA GLU A 184 -19.71 14.09 -5.46
C GLU A 184 -19.42 15.54 -5.87
N MET A 185 -19.13 15.78 -7.16
CA MET A 185 -18.90 17.11 -7.71
C MET A 185 -20.15 17.98 -7.61
N GLU A 186 -21.32 17.48 -8.02
CA GLU A 186 -22.58 18.22 -7.96
C GLU A 186 -22.91 18.66 -6.54
N LYS A 187 -22.71 17.78 -5.55
CA LYS A 187 -22.89 18.12 -4.13
C LYS A 187 -21.94 19.24 -3.66
N LEU A 188 -20.69 19.23 -4.13
CA LEU A 188 -19.72 20.28 -3.80
C LEU A 188 -20.04 21.61 -4.49
N VAL A 189 -20.50 21.57 -5.74
CA VAL A 189 -20.92 22.77 -6.49
C VAL A 189 -22.16 23.39 -5.86
N GLU A 190 -23.15 22.58 -5.46
CA GLU A 190 -24.35 23.06 -4.78
C GLU A 190 -24.01 23.76 -3.45
N ARG A 191 -23.14 23.15 -2.65
CA ARG A 191 -22.62 23.79 -1.44
C ARG A 191 -21.89 25.10 -1.72
N ALA A 192 -21.11 25.17 -2.80
CA ALA A 192 -20.41 26.39 -3.20
C ALA A 192 -21.38 27.51 -3.61
N LYS A 193 -22.46 27.17 -4.34
CA LYS A 193 -23.53 28.12 -4.72
C LYS A 193 -24.20 28.71 -3.49
N GLN A 194 -24.63 27.87 -2.55
CA GLN A 194 -25.27 28.30 -1.31
C GLN A 194 -24.40 29.26 -0.49
N ILE A 195 -23.08 29.05 -0.48
CA ILE A 195 -22.14 29.91 0.25
C ILE A 195 -21.98 31.27 -0.42
N VAL A 196 -21.96 31.30 -1.76
CA VAL A 196 -21.89 32.52 -2.56
C VAL A 196 -23.18 33.33 -2.44
N GLU A 197 -24.35 32.67 -2.56
CA GLU A 197 -25.67 33.30 -2.45
C GLU A 197 -25.94 33.86 -1.04
N ASN A 198 -25.69 33.06 0.00
CA ASN A 198 -25.96 33.45 1.39
C ASN A 198 -24.80 34.22 2.06
N LYS A 199 -23.72 34.52 1.33
CA LYS A 199 -22.51 35.21 1.82
C LYS A 199 -21.94 34.60 3.11
N LEU A 200 -22.01 33.28 3.25
CA LEU A 200 -21.59 32.58 4.46
C LEU A 200 -20.07 32.64 4.60
N ALA A 201 -19.57 33.03 5.78
CA ALA A 201 -18.15 33.13 6.06
C ALA A 201 -17.54 31.75 6.33
N VAL A 202 -17.22 31.01 5.26
CA VAL A 202 -16.58 29.69 5.33
C VAL A 202 -15.19 29.77 4.68
N LYS A 203 -14.17 29.30 5.39
CA LYS A 203 -12.79 29.21 4.86
C LYS A 203 -12.61 27.92 4.05
N ASN A 204 -11.80 27.99 2.99
CA ASN A 204 -11.28 26.83 2.23
C ASN A 204 -12.35 25.93 1.58
N VAL A 205 -13.32 26.53 0.89
CA VAL A 205 -14.37 25.79 0.17
C VAL A 205 -13.96 25.60 -1.29
N LYS A 206 -13.99 24.35 -1.77
CA LYS A 206 -13.70 24.01 -3.17
C LYS A 206 -14.71 24.69 -4.10
N PHE A 207 -14.27 25.16 -5.26
CA PHE A 207 -15.05 25.89 -6.26
C PHE A 207 -15.49 27.32 -5.90
N VAL A 208 -14.92 27.91 -4.84
CA VAL A 208 -15.13 29.33 -4.49
C VAL A 208 -13.83 30.13 -4.68
N LYS A 209 -13.88 31.26 -5.39
CA LYS A 209 -12.79 32.27 -5.45
C LYS A 209 -13.04 33.34 -4.39
N HIS A 210 -12.00 33.68 -3.63
CA HIS A 210 -12.01 34.83 -2.72
C HIS A 210 -11.54 36.09 -3.46
N LYS A 211 -12.29 37.19 -3.39
CA LYS A 211 -11.74 38.53 -3.67
C LYS A 211 -11.16 39.10 -2.38
N SER A 212 -9.89 39.49 -2.43
CA SER A 212 -9.15 40.12 -1.33
C SER A 212 -9.99 41.19 -0.58
N LYS A 213 -9.99 41.10 0.75
CA LYS A 213 -10.56 42.02 1.76
C LYS A 213 -12.09 42.26 1.79
N SER A 214 -12.90 41.71 0.90
CA SER A 214 -14.38 41.84 0.92
C SER A 214 -15.05 40.46 1.02
N LYS A 215 -16.21 40.36 1.70
CA LYS A 215 -17.03 39.13 1.78
C LYS A 215 -17.75 38.80 0.46
N ASP A 216 -17.15 39.14 -0.68
CA ASP A 216 -17.66 38.85 -2.02
C ASP A 216 -17.03 37.56 -2.54
N TYR A 217 -17.73 36.46 -2.29
CA TYR A 217 -17.41 35.15 -2.83
C TYR A 217 -17.94 35.04 -4.26
N LYS A 218 -17.17 34.42 -5.16
CA LYS A 218 -17.63 34.04 -6.50
C LYS A 218 -17.37 32.57 -6.77
N LEU A 219 -18.19 31.96 -7.61
CA LEU A 219 -17.91 30.62 -8.10
C LEU A 219 -16.65 30.61 -8.99
N ASN A 220 -15.94 29.49 -8.95
CA ASN A 220 -14.78 29.23 -9.77
C ASN A 220 -15.17 28.35 -10.95
N ASP A 221 -15.78 28.95 -11.98
CA ASP A 221 -16.27 28.22 -13.15
C ASP A 221 -15.17 27.45 -13.89
N GLU A 222 -13.96 28.01 -13.96
CA GLU A 222 -12.78 27.34 -14.55
C GLU A 222 -12.43 26.03 -13.82
N LEU A 223 -12.48 26.02 -12.48
CA LEU A 223 -12.25 24.79 -11.71
C LEU A 223 -13.40 23.80 -11.85
N ILE A 224 -14.64 24.29 -11.98
CA ILE A 224 -15.81 23.43 -12.21
C ILE A 224 -15.70 22.77 -13.58
N ASP A 225 -15.37 23.50 -14.63
CA ASP A 225 -15.23 22.94 -15.98
C ASP A 225 -14.04 22.00 -16.09
N LYS A 226 -12.93 22.30 -15.40
CA LYS A 226 -11.83 21.34 -15.26
C LYS A 226 -12.27 20.07 -14.53
N ALA A 227 -13.07 20.18 -13.47
CA ALA A 227 -13.59 19.02 -12.75
C ALA A 227 -14.54 18.17 -13.60
N LYS A 228 -15.43 18.82 -14.37
CA LYS A 228 -16.33 18.15 -15.34
C LYS A 228 -15.55 17.36 -16.39
N LEU A 229 -14.47 17.94 -16.91
CA LEU A 229 -13.61 17.28 -17.91
C LEU A 229 -12.97 16.00 -17.36
N LEU A 230 -12.67 15.95 -16.06
CA LEU A 230 -11.98 14.84 -15.42
C LEU A 230 -12.92 13.75 -14.86
N LEU A 231 -14.23 13.90 -15.00
CA LEU A 231 -15.19 12.96 -14.44
C LEU A 231 -14.99 11.55 -15.01
N GLY A 232 -14.87 10.56 -14.12
CA GLY A 232 -14.70 9.16 -14.51
C GLY A 232 -13.31 8.81 -15.04
N MET A 233 -12.39 9.76 -15.08
CA MET A 233 -11.03 9.55 -15.56
C MET A 233 -10.11 9.18 -14.41
N LYS A 234 -9.21 8.22 -14.66
CA LYS A 234 -8.07 7.97 -13.79
C LYS A 234 -6.82 7.85 -14.64
N GLY A 235 -5.77 8.50 -14.17
CA GLY A 235 -4.50 8.55 -14.89
C GLY A 235 -3.44 7.72 -14.20
N TYR A 236 -2.46 7.29 -14.97
CA TYR A 236 -1.29 6.54 -14.53
C TYR A 236 -0.07 7.05 -15.28
N TYR A 237 1.03 7.31 -14.57
CA TYR A 237 2.32 7.62 -15.20
C TYR A 237 3.20 6.37 -15.22
N THR A 238 3.84 6.14 -16.36
CA THR A 238 4.83 5.07 -16.51
C THR A 238 5.90 5.46 -17.52
N ASN A 239 7.13 4.98 -17.35
CA ASN A 239 8.15 5.00 -18.38
C ASN A 239 8.30 3.65 -19.10
N VAL A 240 7.38 2.72 -18.88
CA VAL A 240 7.37 1.42 -19.58
C VAL A 240 6.74 1.59 -20.97
N SER A 241 7.49 1.18 -21.99
CA SER A 241 7.08 1.29 -23.39
C SER A 241 5.83 0.46 -23.69
N GLU A 242 4.99 0.95 -24.60
CA GLU A 242 3.79 0.26 -25.11
C GLU A 242 4.13 -1.08 -25.76
N THR A 243 5.34 -1.22 -26.30
CA THR A 243 5.86 -2.48 -26.86
C THR A 243 6.10 -3.57 -25.80
N VAL A 244 6.27 -3.17 -24.53
CA VAL A 244 6.50 -4.08 -23.41
C VAL A 244 5.18 -4.40 -22.70
N PHE A 245 4.40 -3.38 -22.37
CA PHE A 245 3.06 -3.54 -21.80
C PHE A 245 2.05 -2.60 -22.44
N SER A 246 0.91 -3.18 -22.80
CA SER A 246 -0.27 -2.44 -23.22
C SER A 246 -0.81 -1.55 -22.09
N ASP A 247 -1.62 -0.56 -22.45
CA ASP A 247 -2.27 0.32 -21.47
C ASP A 247 -3.07 -0.48 -20.42
N LYS A 248 -3.78 -1.52 -20.87
CA LYS A 248 -4.57 -2.38 -19.99
C LYS A 248 -3.68 -3.11 -18.98
N GLU A 249 -2.57 -3.66 -19.42
CA GLU A 249 -1.63 -4.34 -18.51
C GLU A 249 -1.05 -3.38 -17.48
N ILE A 250 -0.68 -2.15 -17.87
CA ILE A 250 -0.19 -1.14 -16.91
C ILE A 250 -1.26 -0.82 -15.86
N ILE A 251 -2.52 -0.67 -16.28
CA ILE A 251 -3.66 -0.42 -15.40
C ILE A 251 -3.86 -1.61 -14.43
N ASP A 252 -3.84 -2.84 -14.95
CA ASP A 252 -3.99 -4.05 -14.14
C ASP A 252 -2.85 -4.19 -13.11
N ARG A 253 -1.60 -3.93 -13.51
CA ARG A 253 -0.44 -3.92 -12.60
C ARG A 253 -0.52 -2.83 -11.55
N TYR A 254 -1.09 -1.67 -11.88
CA TYR A 254 -1.35 -0.64 -10.87
C TYR A 254 -2.42 -1.10 -9.88
N HIS A 255 -3.45 -1.81 -10.34
CA HIS A 255 -4.47 -2.37 -9.46
C HIS A 255 -3.91 -3.39 -8.47
N ASP A 256 -2.82 -4.09 -8.80
CA ASP A 256 -2.10 -5.00 -7.89
C ASP A 256 -1.61 -4.31 -6.60
N LEU A 257 -1.55 -2.97 -6.52
CA LEU A 257 -1.27 -2.24 -5.26
C LEU A 257 -2.16 -2.66 -4.09
N TRP A 258 -3.37 -3.17 -4.35
CA TRP A 258 -4.22 -3.70 -3.29
C TRP A 258 -3.54 -4.83 -2.48
N HIS A 259 -2.60 -5.57 -3.08
CA HIS A 259 -1.86 -6.64 -2.40
C HIS A 259 -0.96 -6.10 -1.27
N VAL A 260 -0.33 -4.93 -1.43
CA VAL A 260 0.45 -4.32 -0.34
C VAL A 260 -0.48 -3.77 0.75
N GLU A 261 -1.63 -3.20 0.38
CA GLU A 261 -2.66 -2.79 1.35
C GLU A 261 -3.19 -3.99 2.15
N HIS A 262 -3.40 -5.13 1.48
CA HIS A 262 -3.81 -6.38 2.11
C HIS A 262 -2.77 -6.87 3.12
N SER A 263 -1.49 -6.81 2.77
CA SER A 263 -0.38 -7.16 3.66
C SER A 263 -0.31 -6.24 4.88
N PHE A 264 -0.55 -4.93 4.72
CA PHE A 264 -0.70 -4.03 5.86
C PHE A 264 -1.91 -4.37 6.74
N ARG A 265 -3.03 -4.78 6.13
CA ARG A 265 -4.22 -5.19 6.88
C ARG A 265 -3.94 -6.42 7.75
N ILE A 266 -3.29 -7.45 7.19
CA ILE A 266 -2.86 -8.64 7.97
C ILE A 266 -1.95 -8.22 9.11
N ALA A 267 -0.92 -7.41 8.82
CA ALA A 267 0.03 -6.96 9.84
C ALA A 267 -0.67 -6.22 11.00
N LYS A 268 -1.62 -5.34 10.67
CA LYS A 268 -2.34 -4.53 11.65
C LYS A 268 -3.38 -5.30 12.46
N SER A 269 -4.10 -6.23 11.84
CA SER A 269 -5.24 -6.90 12.45
C SER A 269 -4.87 -8.26 13.02
N ASP A 270 -4.39 -9.18 12.17
CA ASP A 270 -4.11 -10.55 12.55
C ASP A 270 -2.81 -10.68 13.35
N LEU A 271 -1.79 -9.89 12.99
CA LEU A 271 -0.47 -9.91 13.65
C LEU A 271 -0.29 -8.83 14.71
N ALA A 272 -1.36 -8.06 14.98
CA ALA A 272 -1.44 -7.04 16.03
C ALA A 272 -0.25 -6.07 16.06
N SER A 273 0.21 -5.59 14.89
CA SER A 273 1.28 -4.58 14.82
C SER A 273 0.87 -3.22 15.42
N ARG A 274 -0.40 -3.05 15.81
CA ARG A 274 -0.93 -1.86 16.48
C ARG A 274 -1.97 -2.24 17.53
N PRO A 275 -2.18 -1.38 18.55
CA PRO A 275 -1.31 -0.25 18.92
C PRO A 275 0.03 -0.76 19.49
N ILE A 276 1.11 0.01 19.26
CA ILE A 276 2.41 -0.33 19.82
C ILE A 276 2.50 0.25 21.23
N PHE A 277 2.56 -0.62 22.24
CA PHE A 277 2.72 -0.24 23.65
C PHE A 277 4.20 -0.12 24.09
N HIS A 278 5.14 -0.27 23.14
CA HIS A 278 6.57 -0.17 23.40
C HIS A 278 7.05 1.29 23.46
N TYR A 279 7.95 1.57 24.40
CA TYR A 279 8.45 2.92 24.65
C TYR A 279 9.86 3.18 24.10
N SER A 280 10.73 2.17 24.06
CA SER A 280 12.08 2.29 23.51
C SER A 280 12.10 1.98 22.02
N GLU A 281 12.93 2.70 21.27
CA GLU A 281 13.11 2.49 19.83
C GLU A 281 13.48 1.04 19.50
N GLN A 282 14.37 0.44 20.30
CA GLN A 282 14.78 -0.95 20.11
C GLN A 282 13.62 -1.94 20.27
N ALA A 283 12.72 -1.73 21.25
CA ALA A 283 11.56 -2.60 21.45
C ALA A 283 10.55 -2.43 20.31
N ILE A 284 10.33 -1.19 19.84
CA ILE A 284 9.50 -0.88 18.69
C ILE A 284 10.03 -1.61 17.44
N ALA A 285 11.31 -1.46 17.15
CA ALA A 285 11.93 -2.08 15.98
C ALA A 285 11.93 -3.63 16.07
N SER A 286 12.13 -4.19 17.26
CA SER A 286 12.05 -5.64 17.49
C SER A 286 10.63 -6.18 17.26
N HIS A 287 9.61 -5.47 17.75
CA HIS A 287 8.20 -5.82 17.51
C HIS A 287 7.86 -5.79 16.01
N ILE A 288 8.28 -4.74 15.30
CA ILE A 288 8.04 -4.64 13.86
C ILE A 288 8.74 -5.78 13.11
N LEU A 289 9.96 -6.16 13.50
CA LEU A 289 10.68 -7.28 12.89
C LEU A 289 9.96 -8.63 13.10
N ILE A 290 9.40 -8.84 14.30
CA ILE A 290 8.58 -10.02 14.60
C ILE A 290 7.33 -10.03 13.73
N CYS A 291 6.60 -8.90 13.64
CA CYS A 291 5.41 -8.78 12.78
C CYS A 291 5.75 -8.99 11.31
N PHE A 292 6.89 -8.47 10.83
CA PHE A 292 7.37 -8.69 9.45
C PHE A 292 7.64 -10.17 9.19
N THR A 293 8.33 -10.85 10.11
CA THR A 293 8.64 -12.28 9.99
C THR A 293 7.35 -13.11 10.01
N ALA A 294 6.40 -12.78 10.89
CA ALA A 294 5.10 -13.43 10.92
C ALA A 294 4.29 -13.18 9.63
N LEU A 295 4.40 -11.97 9.04
CA LEU A 295 3.76 -11.64 7.77
C LEU A 295 4.36 -12.45 6.61
N MET A 296 5.68 -12.68 6.60
CA MET A 296 6.33 -13.57 5.62
C MET A 296 5.72 -14.97 5.70
N ILE A 297 5.64 -15.55 6.91
CA ILE A 297 5.07 -16.88 7.13
C ILE A 297 3.60 -16.90 6.68
N ALA A 298 2.81 -15.92 7.09
CA ALA A 298 1.40 -15.82 6.71
C ALA A 298 1.22 -15.77 5.18
N LYS A 299 1.91 -14.87 4.49
CA LYS A 299 1.82 -14.73 3.02
C LYS A 299 2.35 -15.95 2.28
N TYR A 300 3.38 -16.61 2.81
CA TYR A 300 3.85 -17.89 2.28
C TYR A 300 2.77 -18.96 2.37
N LEU A 301 2.14 -19.13 3.54
CA LEU A 301 1.06 -20.10 3.75
C LEU A 301 -0.16 -19.81 2.88
N GLU A 302 -0.56 -18.53 2.71
CA GLU A 302 -1.64 -18.15 1.79
C GLU A 302 -1.28 -18.52 0.35
N SER A 303 -0.05 -18.25 -0.09
CA SER A 303 0.39 -18.57 -1.45
C SER A 303 0.43 -20.08 -1.71
N LEU A 304 0.87 -20.85 -0.71
CA LEU A 304 1.00 -22.30 -0.77
C LEU A 304 -0.36 -23.01 -0.75
N THR A 305 -1.26 -22.59 0.15
CA THR A 305 -2.54 -23.26 0.37
C THR A 305 -3.67 -22.72 -0.50
N LYS A 306 -3.54 -21.49 -1.00
CA LYS A 306 -4.60 -20.68 -1.65
C LYS A 306 -5.81 -20.41 -0.73
N LEU A 307 -5.61 -20.49 0.58
CA LEU A 307 -6.59 -20.15 1.61
C LEU A 307 -6.22 -18.83 2.28
N SER A 308 -7.20 -18.15 2.86
CA SER A 308 -6.93 -16.99 3.71
C SER A 308 -6.23 -17.40 5.01
N LEU A 309 -5.40 -16.51 5.58
CA LEU A 309 -4.72 -16.77 6.85
C LEU A 309 -5.68 -17.25 7.96
N ARG A 310 -6.87 -16.65 8.04
CA ARG A 310 -7.89 -17.04 9.03
C ARG A 310 -8.35 -18.49 8.87
N GLN A 311 -8.63 -18.94 7.64
CA GLN A 311 -9.02 -20.32 7.38
C GLN A 311 -7.91 -21.30 7.76
N ILE A 312 -6.65 -20.92 7.54
CA ILE A 312 -5.49 -21.72 7.89
C ILE A 312 -5.38 -21.83 9.42
N ILE A 313 -5.43 -20.70 10.13
CA ILE A 313 -5.39 -20.66 11.60
C ILE A 313 -6.54 -21.47 12.18
N ASP A 314 -7.78 -21.24 11.73
CA ASP A 314 -8.97 -21.92 12.24
C ASP A 314 -8.86 -23.45 12.07
N ALA A 315 -8.29 -23.92 10.95
CA ALA A 315 -8.08 -25.34 10.68
C ALA A 315 -6.98 -25.96 11.55
N ILE A 316 -5.84 -25.26 11.69
CA ILE A 316 -4.69 -25.76 12.47
C ILE A 316 -4.98 -25.68 13.98
N TRP A 317 -5.71 -24.66 14.44
CA TRP A 317 -6.02 -24.44 15.86
C TRP A 317 -6.92 -25.54 16.46
N GLN A 318 -7.61 -26.31 15.63
CA GLN A 318 -8.35 -27.49 16.08
C GLN A 318 -7.43 -28.66 16.45
N ILE A 319 -6.18 -28.66 15.99
CA ILE A 319 -5.20 -29.69 16.31
C ILE A 319 -4.67 -29.42 17.72
N LYS A 320 -5.04 -30.29 18.66
CA LYS A 320 -4.68 -30.17 20.08
C LYS A 320 -4.10 -31.49 20.58
N GLU A 321 -3.05 -31.35 21.38
CA GLU A 321 -2.50 -32.43 22.19
C GLU A 321 -2.67 -32.06 23.67
N VAL A 322 -3.28 -32.94 24.45
CA VAL A 322 -3.51 -32.75 25.88
C VAL A 322 -2.70 -33.80 26.63
N LEU A 323 -1.79 -33.34 27.49
CA LEU A 323 -1.08 -34.19 28.44
C LEU A 323 -1.82 -34.19 29.78
N LEU A 324 -2.32 -35.34 30.19
CA LEU A 324 -2.96 -35.55 31.48
C LEU A 324 -1.97 -36.22 32.43
N LEU A 325 -1.65 -35.57 33.55
CA LEU A 325 -0.84 -36.15 34.62
C LEU A 325 -1.77 -36.66 35.73
N ASN A 326 -1.67 -37.94 36.05
CA ASN A 326 -2.32 -38.52 37.22
C ASN A 326 -1.43 -38.33 38.44
N THR A 327 -1.78 -37.36 39.29
CA THR A 327 -0.99 -36.97 40.48
C THR A 327 -0.94 -38.01 41.59
N LEU A 328 -1.80 -39.05 41.55
CA LEU A 328 -1.81 -40.13 42.54
C LEU A 328 -0.88 -41.28 42.15
N THR A 329 -0.63 -41.46 40.86
CA THR A 329 0.18 -42.58 40.31
C THR A 329 1.45 -42.11 39.60
N ASP A 330 1.63 -40.80 39.45
CA ASP A 330 2.72 -40.15 38.70
C ASP A 330 2.83 -40.64 37.23
N THR A 331 1.69 -41.04 36.64
CA THR A 331 1.61 -41.49 35.25
C THR A 331 1.03 -40.40 34.35
N SER A 332 1.54 -40.28 33.13
CA SER A 332 1.05 -39.34 32.13
C SER A 332 0.34 -40.03 30.96
N PHE A 333 -0.73 -39.42 30.46
CA PHE A 333 -1.51 -39.87 29.31
C PHE A 333 -1.59 -38.74 28.29
N THR A 334 -1.41 -39.06 27.02
CA THR A 334 -1.53 -38.10 25.93
C THR A 334 -2.82 -38.36 25.15
N ILE A 335 -3.66 -37.35 25.01
CA ILE A 335 -4.86 -37.36 24.16
C ILE A 335 -4.62 -36.42 22.99
N ARG A 336 -4.82 -36.91 21.77
CA ARG A 336 -4.66 -36.13 20.52
C ARG A 336 -6.00 -35.97 19.84
N SER A 337 -6.27 -34.78 19.32
CA SER A 337 -7.42 -34.54 18.43
C SER A 337 -7.21 -35.16 17.05
N ASP A 338 -8.28 -35.62 16.42
CA ASP A 338 -8.24 -35.99 15.01
C ASP A 338 -8.01 -34.78 14.11
N PHE A 339 -7.23 -34.97 13.05
CA PHE A 339 -7.01 -33.94 12.05
C PHE A 339 -8.18 -33.90 11.05
N SER A 340 -8.77 -32.71 10.84
CA SER A 340 -9.73 -32.50 9.75
C SER A 340 -9.08 -32.72 8.38
N LEU A 341 -9.89 -33.03 7.35
CA LEU A 341 -9.39 -33.17 5.98
C LEU A 341 -8.66 -31.92 5.50
N LEU A 342 -9.18 -30.74 5.84
CA LEU A 342 -8.58 -29.45 5.52
C LEU A 342 -7.22 -29.27 6.23
N ALA A 343 -7.14 -29.61 7.52
CA ALA A 343 -5.89 -29.55 8.27
C ALA A 343 -4.82 -30.49 7.69
N LYS A 344 -5.21 -31.71 7.31
CA LYS A 344 -4.30 -32.66 6.64
C LYS A 344 -3.80 -32.12 5.30
N ASP A 345 -4.66 -31.53 4.48
CA ASP A 345 -4.26 -30.90 3.21
C ASP A 345 -3.28 -29.75 3.41
N ILE A 346 -3.55 -28.87 4.39
CA ILE A 346 -2.66 -27.77 4.76
C ILE A 346 -1.29 -28.30 5.19
N LEU A 347 -1.25 -29.25 6.13
CA LEU A 347 0.01 -29.80 6.65
C LEU A 347 0.83 -30.50 5.56
N ARG A 348 0.18 -31.29 4.68
CA ARG A 348 0.84 -31.92 3.52
C ARG A 348 1.49 -30.90 2.60
N LYS A 349 0.84 -29.76 2.37
CA LYS A 349 1.39 -28.69 1.54
C LYS A 349 2.59 -28.02 2.20
N ILE A 350 2.54 -27.83 3.53
CA ILE A 350 3.63 -27.24 4.31
C ILE A 350 4.87 -28.14 4.31
N ASP A 351 4.69 -29.40 4.66
CA ASP A 351 5.73 -30.42 4.60
C ASP A 351 5.11 -31.79 4.26
N PRO A 352 5.39 -32.30 3.05
CA PRO A 352 4.90 -33.61 2.61
C PRO A 352 5.34 -34.78 3.49
N ASN A 353 6.41 -34.61 4.28
CA ASN A 353 6.98 -35.65 5.12
C ASN A 353 6.39 -35.69 6.53
N LEU A 354 5.48 -34.78 6.88
CA LEU A 354 4.80 -34.81 8.17
C LEU A 354 3.96 -36.09 8.29
N SER A 355 4.32 -36.95 9.25
CA SER A 355 3.46 -38.03 9.72
C SER A 355 2.44 -37.47 10.71
N TYR A 356 1.14 -37.55 10.38
CA TYR A 356 0.03 -37.15 11.25
C TYR A 356 -0.89 -38.32 11.56
#